data_AF-A0A519VE63-F1
#
_entry.id   AF-A0A519VE63-F1
#
_cell.length_a   1.000
_cell.length_b   1.000
_cell.length_c   1.000
_cell.angle_alpha   90.00
_cell.angle_beta   90.00
_cell.angle_gamma   90.00
#
_symmetry.space_group_name_H-M   'P 1'
#
loop_
_entity.id
_entity.type
_entity.pdbx_description
1 polymer ?
#
loop_
_entity_poly.entity_id
_entity_poly.type
_entity_poly.pdbx_seq_one_letter_code
_entity_poly.pdbx_strand_id
1 'polypeptide(L)'
;MPVFLDRLPYGGELPASFDTVGRQPYAGLGYAPDDEPAAPLCAQLAATHDIVFYTDHWNLRLAGLFPKAGGAVAYFGFWETAATLLLNQLAFEQLLQDAAARGFRTVQGPLHFST
;
A
#
# COMPACT_ATOMS: atom_id res chain seq x y z
N MET A 1 18.69 13.30 2.24
CA MET A 1 18.00 13.46 0.94
C MET A 1 16.51 13.52 1.22
N PRO A 2 15.73 14.37 0.54
CA PRO A 2 14.29 14.34 0.67
C PRO A 2 13.76 12.97 0.24
N VAL A 3 12.93 12.37 1.07
CA VAL A 3 12.22 11.13 0.76
C VAL A 3 10.90 11.54 0.10
N PHE A 4 10.72 11.16 -1.16
CA PHE A 4 9.49 11.43 -1.90
C PHE A 4 8.71 10.13 -2.06
N LEU A 5 7.43 10.15 -1.69
CA LEU A 5 6.49 9.07 -1.95
C LEU A 5 5.48 9.56 -2.96
N ASP A 6 5.27 8.76 -4.00
CA ASP A 6 4.18 8.95 -4.93
C ASP A 6 2.88 8.43 -4.32
N ARG A 7 1.82 9.19 -4.56
CA ARG A 7 0.46 8.90 -4.11
C ARG A 7 -0.40 8.62 -5.33
N LEU A 8 -0.64 7.34 -5.60
CA LEU A 8 -1.24 6.86 -6.84
C LEU A 8 -2.64 6.27 -6.56
N PRO A 9 -3.73 6.93 -6.97
CA PRO A 9 -5.06 6.34 -6.89
C PRO A 9 -5.17 5.13 -7.83
N TYR A 10 -5.82 4.07 -7.37
CA TYR A 10 -6.04 2.88 -8.20
C TYR A 10 -7.07 3.16 -9.29
N GLY A 11 -6.62 3.10 -10.55
CA GLY A 11 -7.46 3.30 -11.73
C GLY A 11 -7.86 2.01 -12.45
N GLY A 12 -7.61 0.84 -11.86
CA GLY A 12 -7.83 -0.48 -12.48
C GLY A 12 -6.56 -1.27 -12.78
N GLU A 13 -5.39 -0.65 -12.59
CA GLU A 13 -4.08 -1.29 -12.72
C GLU A 13 -3.21 -0.97 -11.51
N LEU A 14 -2.37 -1.92 -11.12
CA LEU A 14 -1.36 -1.72 -10.07
C LEU A 14 -0.26 -0.77 -10.57
N PRO A 15 0.43 -0.05 -9.67
CA PRO A 15 1.64 0.68 -10.05
C PRO A 15 2.63 -0.26 -10.75
N ALA A 16 3.29 0.20 -11.82
CA ALA A 16 4.23 -0.64 -12.59
C ALA A 16 5.38 -1.22 -11.73
N SER A 17 5.75 -0.52 -10.65
CA SER A 17 6.77 -0.96 -9.68
C SER A 17 6.24 -1.93 -8.64
N PHE A 18 4.93 -2.19 -8.56
CA PHE A 18 4.29 -2.86 -7.42
C PHE A 18 4.94 -4.20 -7.08
N ASP A 19 5.20 -5.05 -8.09
CA ASP A 19 5.83 -6.36 -7.89
C ASP A 19 7.35 -6.31 -7.76
N THR A 20 7.97 -5.17 -8.02
CA THR A 20 9.43 -5.00 -7.93
C THR A 20 9.88 -4.50 -6.57
N VAL A 21 9.00 -3.75 -5.88
CA VAL A 21 9.25 -3.23 -4.55
C VAL A 21 9.45 -4.36 -3.55
N GLY A 22 10.48 -4.25 -2.70
CA GLY A 22 10.73 -5.22 -1.63
C GLY A 22 11.27 -6.57 -2.12
N ARG A 23 11.52 -6.76 -3.42
CA ARG A 23 12.16 -7.97 -3.96
C ARG A 23 13.68 -7.96 -3.93
N GLN A 24 14.31 -6.80 -3.74
CA GLN A 24 15.77 -6.69 -3.64
C GLN A 24 16.40 -7.59 -2.54
N PRO A 25 15.84 -7.71 -1.32
CA PRO A 25 16.35 -8.63 -0.31
C PRO A 25 16.28 -10.10 -0.74
N TYR A 26 15.34 -10.46 -1.62
CA TYR A 26 15.16 -11.82 -2.14
C TYR A 26 15.96 -12.09 -3.42
N ALA A 27 16.54 -11.05 -4.03
CA ALA A 27 17.34 -11.18 -5.23
C ALA A 27 18.57 -12.05 -4.98
N GLY A 28 18.63 -13.22 -5.63
CA GLY A 28 19.73 -14.18 -5.49
C GLY A 28 19.51 -15.28 -4.46
N LEU A 29 18.40 -15.29 -3.72
CA LEU A 29 18.06 -16.37 -2.78
C LEU A 29 17.36 -17.58 -3.44
N GLY A 30 17.08 -17.51 -4.75
CA GLY A 30 16.36 -18.56 -5.49
C GLY A 30 14.91 -18.76 -5.04
N TYR A 31 14.41 -17.87 -4.19
CA TYR A 31 13.08 -17.88 -3.61
C TYR A 31 12.42 -16.53 -3.87
N ALA A 32 11.28 -16.52 -4.52
CA ALA A 32 10.35 -15.41 -4.53
C ALA A 32 9.16 -15.82 -3.68
N PRO A 33 8.70 -14.99 -2.71
CA PRO A 33 7.44 -15.25 -2.02
C PRO A 33 6.33 -15.48 -3.04
N ASP A 34 5.52 -16.52 -2.81
CA ASP A 34 4.36 -16.83 -3.64
C ASP A 34 3.23 -15.87 -3.23
N ASP A 35 3.41 -14.60 -3.59
CA ASP A 35 2.45 -13.54 -3.29
C ASP A 35 1.12 -13.89 -3.98
N GLU A 36 0.01 -13.91 -3.22
CA GLU A 36 -1.32 -13.89 -3.83
C GLU A 36 -1.39 -12.77 -4.86
N PRO A 37 -1.96 -13.00 -6.05
CA PRO A 37 -1.95 -12.01 -7.11
C PRO A 37 -2.70 -10.76 -6.63
N ALA A 38 -1.95 -9.69 -6.38
CA ALA A 38 -2.49 -8.44 -5.81
C ALA A 38 -3.49 -7.76 -6.75
N ALA A 39 -3.34 -7.95 -8.07
CA ALA A 39 -4.18 -7.34 -9.08
C ALA A 39 -5.67 -7.76 -9.00
N PRO A 40 -6.03 -9.07 -9.01
CA PRO A 40 -7.42 -9.48 -8.87
C PRO A 40 -8.02 -9.08 -7.52
N LEU A 41 -7.23 -9.08 -6.43
CA LEU A 41 -7.70 -8.65 -5.12
C LEU A 41 -7.97 -7.13 -5.08
N CYS A 42 -7.08 -6.31 -5.65
CA CYS A 42 -7.32 -4.87 -5.79
C CYS A 42 -8.54 -4.58 -6.67
N ALA A 43 -8.72 -5.34 -7.76
CA ALA A 43 -9.91 -5.23 -8.60
C ALA A 43 -11.20 -5.55 -7.84
N GLN A 44 -11.19 -6.59 -6.98
CA GLN A 44 -12.31 -6.93 -6.13
C GLN A 44 -12.59 -5.84 -5.07
N LEU A 45 -11.54 -5.38 -4.38
CA LEU A 45 -11.65 -4.33 -3.36
C LEU A 45 -12.10 -3.00 -3.93
N ALA A 46 -11.71 -2.67 -5.17
CA ALA A 46 -12.11 -1.43 -5.85
C ALA A 46 -13.63 -1.29 -6.02
N ALA A 47 -14.40 -2.39 -5.95
CA ALA A 47 -15.86 -2.33 -5.95
C ALA A 47 -16.42 -1.66 -4.69
N THR A 48 -15.78 -1.84 -3.54
CA THR A 48 -16.27 -1.42 -2.23
C THR A 48 -15.38 -0.37 -1.54
N HIS A 49 -14.16 -0.19 -2.01
CA HIS A 49 -13.15 0.71 -1.46
C HIS A 49 -12.56 1.61 -2.54
N ASP A 50 -12.21 2.83 -2.20
CA ASP A 50 -11.21 3.58 -2.94
C ASP A 50 -9.82 3.14 -2.47
N ILE A 51 -8.93 2.88 -3.42
CA ILE A 51 -7.58 2.40 -3.13
C ILE A 51 -6.58 3.48 -3.54
N VAL A 52 -5.61 3.75 -2.67
CA VAL A 52 -4.48 4.66 -2.94
C VAL A 52 -3.20 3.93 -2.60
N PHE A 53 -2.25 3.90 -3.52
CA PHE A 53 -0.91 3.37 -3.30
C PHE A 53 0.06 4.48 -2.92
N TYR A 54 0.82 4.25 -1.86
CA TYR A 54 1.97 5.05 -1.46
C TYR A 54 3.22 4.24 -1.76
N THR A 55 4.08 4.76 -2.63
CA THR A 55 5.29 4.04 -3.03
C THR A 55 6.39 5.01 -3.39
N ASP A 56 7.64 4.63 -3.12
CA ASP A 56 8.80 5.29 -3.71
C ASP A 56 9.27 4.56 -4.97
N HIS A 57 8.52 3.56 -5.47
CA HIS A 57 8.87 2.69 -6.59
C HIS A 57 10.05 1.73 -6.40
N TRP A 58 10.74 1.77 -5.26
CA TRP A 58 11.93 0.91 -5.01
C TRP A 58 11.85 0.14 -3.69
N ASN A 59 11.57 0.83 -2.59
CA ASN A 59 11.74 0.32 -1.24
C ASN A 59 10.44 0.20 -0.47
N LEU A 60 9.36 0.87 -0.87
CA LEU A 60 8.11 0.89 -0.13
C LEU A 60 6.91 0.73 -1.08
N ARG A 61 5.97 -0.13 -0.70
CA ARG A 61 4.59 -0.12 -1.18
C ARG A 61 3.67 -0.19 0.03
N LEU A 62 2.60 0.59 0.00
CA LEU A 62 1.55 0.60 0.99
C LEU A 62 0.25 0.94 0.28
N ALA A 63 -0.80 0.15 0.45
CA ALA A 63 -2.12 0.48 -0.04
C ALA A 63 -2.98 1.01 1.10
N GLY A 64 -3.52 2.22 0.95
CA GLY A 64 -4.65 2.72 1.72
C GLY A 64 -5.96 2.27 1.10
N LEU A 65 -6.86 1.76 1.92
CA LEU A 65 -8.15 1.20 1.53
C LEU A 65 -9.26 1.98 2.24
N PHE A 66 -10.06 2.73 1.50
CA PHE A 66 -11.06 3.65 2.05
C PHE A 66 -12.47 3.16 1.68
N PRO A 67 -13.28 2.65 2.63
CA PRO A 67 -14.62 2.15 2.34
C PRO A 67 -15.52 3.22 1.69
N LYS A 68 -16.10 2.90 0.54
CA LYS A 68 -17.01 3.81 -0.20
C LYS A 68 -18.34 4.02 0.52
N ALA A 69 -18.76 3.04 1.32
CA ALA A 69 -19.93 3.16 2.20
C ALA A 69 -19.72 4.17 3.34
N GLY A 70 -18.49 4.69 3.51
CA GLY A 70 -18.10 5.54 4.62
C GLY A 70 -17.86 4.74 5.90
N GLY A 71 -17.74 5.46 7.02
CA GLY A 71 -17.48 4.87 8.33
C GLY A 71 -16.42 5.63 9.12
N ALA A 72 -16.07 5.11 10.30
CA ALA A 72 -15.02 5.70 11.13
C ALA A 72 -13.62 5.11 10.85
N VAL A 73 -13.54 3.98 10.15
CA VAL A 73 -12.33 3.19 9.98
C VAL A 73 -11.94 3.14 8.50
N ALA A 74 -10.72 3.57 8.19
CA ALA A 74 -10.03 3.24 6.96
C ALA A 74 -9.09 2.06 7.21
N TYR A 75 -8.64 1.39 6.14
CA TYR A 75 -7.75 0.25 6.25
C TYR A 75 -6.45 0.45 5.48
N PHE A 76 -5.47 -0.39 5.78
CA PHE A 76 -4.27 -0.51 4.96
C PHE A 76 -3.93 -1.97 4.66
N GLY A 77 -3.16 -2.20 3.61
CA GLY A 77 -2.72 -3.53 3.17
C GLY A 77 -1.59 -3.42 2.15
N PHE A 78 -1.17 -4.56 1.60
CA PHE A 78 -0.07 -4.63 0.62
C PHE A 78 1.17 -3.84 1.06
N TRP A 79 1.47 -3.92 2.36
CA TRP A 79 2.55 -3.17 2.98
C TRP A 79 3.83 -3.98 2.89
N GLU A 80 4.80 -3.44 2.15
CA GLU A 80 6.14 -3.99 2.03
C GLU A 80 7.15 -2.85 2.10
N THR A 81 8.24 -3.04 2.84
CA THR A 81 9.20 -1.97 3.11
C THR A 81 10.63 -2.50 3.32
N ALA A 82 11.62 -1.90 2.66
CA ALA A 82 13.02 -2.19 2.90
C ALA A 82 13.49 -1.51 4.20
N ALA A 83 13.27 -2.15 5.35
CA ALA A 83 13.85 -1.91 6.69
C ALA A 83 14.15 -0.44 7.10
N THR A 84 13.45 0.55 6.56
CA THR A 84 13.78 1.97 6.73
C THR A 84 12.66 2.62 7.52
N LEU A 85 12.91 2.93 8.79
CA LEU A 85 11.92 3.50 9.70
C LEU A 85 11.32 4.81 9.15
N LEU A 86 12.15 5.67 8.55
CA LEU A 86 11.74 6.97 8.01
C LEU A 86 10.74 6.83 6.85
N LEU A 87 10.97 5.86 5.94
CA LEU A 87 10.06 5.60 4.81
C LEU A 87 8.69 5.15 5.30
N ASN A 88 8.66 4.26 6.30
CA ASN A 88 7.41 3.81 6.91
C ASN A 88 6.66 4.95 7.60
N GLN A 89 7.37 5.76 8.40
CA GLN A 89 6.76 6.90 9.07
C GLN A 89 6.09 7.84 8.06
N LEU A 90 6.79 8.22 6.99
CA LEU A 90 6.26 9.10 5.97
C LEU A 90 5.04 8.50 5.25
N ALA A 91 5.06 7.20 4.96
CA ALA A 91 3.94 6.51 4.32
C ALA A 91 2.68 6.49 5.18
N PHE A 92 2.84 6.16 6.47
CA PHE A 92 1.73 6.14 7.41
C PHE A 92 1.22 7.55 7.72
N GLU A 93 2.08 8.57 7.75
CA GLU A 93 1.66 9.96 7.86
C GLU A 93 0.77 10.39 6.69
N GLN A 94 1.15 10.06 5.44
CA GLN A 94 0.33 10.36 4.26
C GLN A 94 -1.00 9.60 4.26
N LEU A 95 -0.98 8.31 4.63
CA LEU A 95 -2.19 7.51 4.78
C LEU A 95 -3.14 8.08 5.84
N LEU A 96 -2.62 8.51 6.99
CA LEU A 96 -3.41 9.12 8.06
C LEU A 96 -4.00 10.47 7.64
N GLN A 97 -3.24 11.29 6.91
CA GLN A 97 -3.73 12.55 6.35
C GLN A 97 -4.87 12.30 5.36
N ASP A 98 -4.75 11.30 4.50
CA ASP A 98 -5.79 10.92 3.55
C ASP A 98 -7.05 10.38 4.23
N ALA A 99 -6.86 9.54 5.26
CA ALA A 99 -7.96 9.04 6.08
C ALA A 99 -8.71 10.20 6.74
N ALA A 100 -8.00 11.14 7.35
CA ALA A 100 -8.57 12.31 7.99
C ALA A 100 -9.29 13.23 6.98
N ALA A 101 -8.70 13.49 5.82
CA ALA A 101 -9.30 14.30 4.75
C ALA A 101 -10.61 13.71 4.22
N ARG A 102 -10.74 12.38 4.28
CA ARG A 102 -11.96 11.63 3.87
C ARG A 102 -12.94 11.41 5.04
N GLY A 103 -12.64 11.92 6.24
CA GLY A 103 -13.51 11.84 7.41
C GLY A 103 -13.37 10.56 8.26
N PHE A 104 -12.38 9.71 7.97
CA PHE A 104 -12.08 8.55 8.81
C PHE A 104 -11.34 8.98 10.07
N ARG A 105 -11.62 8.30 11.19
CA ARG A 105 -11.04 8.59 12.52
C ARG A 105 -9.87 7.69 12.86
N THR A 106 -9.86 6.48 12.32
CA THR A 106 -8.82 5.48 12.59
C THR A 106 -8.42 4.77 11.31
N VAL A 107 -7.18 4.27 11.29
CA VAL A 107 -6.65 3.40 10.25
C VAL A 107 -6.29 2.05 10.88
N GLN A 108 -6.75 0.94 10.31
CA GLN A 108 -6.54 -0.42 10.81
C GLN A 108 -5.98 -1.36 9.74
N GLY A 109 -5.20 -2.36 10.12
CA GLY A 109 -4.60 -3.30 9.16
C GLY A 109 -3.36 -4.01 9.71
N PRO A 110 -2.62 -4.74 8.85
CA PRO A 110 -2.86 -4.91 7.41
C PRO A 110 -4.00 -5.92 7.13
N LEU A 111 -4.90 -5.60 6.19
CA LEU A 111 -5.98 -6.50 5.76
C LEU A 111 -5.50 -7.63 4.83
N HIS A 112 -4.31 -7.48 4.24
CA HIS A 112 -3.68 -8.47 3.39
C HIS A 112 -2.17 -8.45 3.62
N PHE A 113 -1.63 -9.61 4.01
CA PHE A 113 -0.19 -9.86 4.06
C PHE A 113 0.24 -10.42 2.71
N SER A 114 1.19 -9.76 2.07
CA SER A 114 2.16 -10.45 1.23
C SER A 114 3.04 -11.26 2.18
N THR A 115 2.94 -12.60 2.18
CA THR A 115 3.86 -13.48 2.94
C THR A 115 4.77 -14.21 1.98
#